data_AF-A0A7X7T981-F1
#
_entry.id   AF-A0A7X7T981-F1
#
_cell.length_a   1.000
_cell.length_b   1.000
_cell.length_c   1.000
_cell.angle_alpha   90.00
_cell.angle_beta   90.00
_cell.angle_gamma   90.00
#
_symmetry.space_group_name_H-M   'P 1'
#
loop_
_entity.id
_entity.type
_entity.pdbx_description
1 polymer ?
#
loop_
_entity_poly.entity_id
_entity_poly.type
_entity_poly.pdbx_seq_one_letter_code
_entity_poly.pdbx_strand_id
1 'polypeptide(L)'
;MALLRRHKYILISLALYWPFLFIIAHIPMPNMVQTTGMSDKTMHVLAYGILVFLAWLALNPYQRVNWTKALPWLILAGMVWYCAFDEWLQGKIGRSSDVGDFAADLAGAAGALLILTILDFWPASMVVCGITVFSLTNFSLIASKPNLAWLNMINNFCGYAAFTLIWIQYAYRLRPGCTAASIRWFVRMAVPGLLLLAFVRGYGMGIKNQTLQPLENYAALLSILAAVTVSWIVLRWKPNDLYAPQRADRAGRRSTPSAKN
;
A
#
# COMPACT_ATOMS: atom_id res chain seq x y z
N MET A 1 -2.94 0.60 -27.57
CA MET A 1 -2.77 -0.65 -26.80
C MET A 1 -3.80 -0.70 -25.69
N ALA A 2 -4.52 -1.81 -25.51
CA ALA A 2 -5.51 -1.91 -24.44
C ALA A 2 -4.84 -1.91 -23.07
N LEU A 3 -5.24 -0.99 -22.17
CA LEU A 3 -4.73 -0.95 -20.80
C LEU A 3 -5.18 -2.20 -20.03
N LEU A 4 -4.22 -2.89 -19.41
CA LEU A 4 -4.51 -4.01 -18.52
C LEU A 4 -5.40 -3.54 -17.37
N ARG A 5 -6.39 -4.35 -16.98
CA ARG A 5 -7.38 -4.01 -15.94
C ARG A 5 -6.73 -3.52 -14.64
N ARG A 6 -5.64 -4.16 -14.20
CA ARG A 6 -4.89 -3.74 -13.02
C ARG A 6 -4.26 -2.35 -13.16
N HIS A 7 -3.73 -2.03 -14.33
CA HIS A 7 -3.15 -0.71 -14.59
C HIS A 7 -4.24 0.37 -14.48
N LYS A 8 -5.45 0.11 -14.98
CA LYS A 8 -6.59 1.03 -14.80
C LYS A 8 -6.87 1.32 -13.33
N TYR A 9 -6.88 0.30 -12.46
CA TYR A 9 -7.09 0.51 -11.03
C TYR A 9 -5.97 1.33 -10.38
N ILE A 10 -4.72 1.09 -10.76
CA ILE A 10 -3.58 1.89 -10.24
C ILE A 10 -3.71 3.36 -10.67
N LEU A 11 -4.07 3.63 -11.93
CA LEU A 11 -4.29 4.99 -12.42
C LEU A 11 -5.43 5.68 -11.68
N ILE A 12 -6.54 4.98 -11.46
CA ILE A 12 -7.67 5.51 -10.68
C ILE A 12 -7.24 5.79 -9.24
N SER A 13 -6.52 4.86 -8.60
CA SER A 13 -6.01 5.05 -7.24
C SER A 13 -5.08 6.26 -7.15
N LEU A 14 -4.15 6.42 -8.09
CA LEU A 14 -3.26 7.58 -8.15
C LEU A 14 -4.03 8.89 -8.38
N ALA A 15 -4.97 8.89 -9.33
CA ALA A 15 -5.77 10.05 -9.67
C ALA A 15 -6.68 10.51 -8.52
N LEU A 16 -7.10 9.60 -7.64
CA LEU A 16 -7.85 9.95 -6.43
C LEU A 16 -6.92 10.32 -5.26
N TYR A 17 -5.84 9.56 -5.06
CA TYR A 17 -4.95 9.72 -3.93
C TYR A 17 -4.16 11.02 -3.99
N TRP A 18 -3.66 11.40 -5.17
CA TRP A 18 -2.82 12.58 -5.32
C TRP A 18 -3.56 13.90 -4.99
N PRO A 19 -4.75 14.19 -5.56
CA PRO A 19 -5.52 15.37 -5.18
C PRO A 19 -5.97 15.33 -3.73
N PHE A 20 -6.33 14.15 -3.21
CA PHE A 20 -6.72 13.99 -1.81
C PHE A 20 -5.57 14.36 -0.86
N LEU A 21 -4.36 13.86 -1.13
CA LEU A 21 -3.17 14.19 -0.37
C LEU A 21 -2.87 15.69 -0.43
N PHE A 22 -2.90 16.27 -1.63
CA PHE A 22 -2.69 17.70 -1.83
C PHE A 22 -3.69 18.53 -1.02
N ILE A 23 -4.99 18.21 -1.08
CA ILE A 23 -6.02 18.92 -0.31
C ILE A 23 -5.74 18.83 1.20
N ILE A 24 -5.41 17.65 1.71
CA ILE A 24 -5.15 17.45 3.15
C ILE A 24 -3.91 18.20 3.62
N ALA A 25 -2.83 18.20 2.83
CA ALA A 25 -1.62 18.94 3.14
C ALA A 25 -1.89 20.46 3.26
N HIS A 26 -2.86 20.95 2.48
CA HIS A 26 -3.25 22.37 2.43
C HIS A 26 -4.38 22.77 3.37
N ILE A 27 -4.87 21.87 4.22
CA ILE A 27 -5.79 22.24 5.30
C ILE A 27 -4.95 22.57 6.53
N PRO A 28 -5.13 23.76 7.17
CA PRO A 28 -4.45 24.08 8.42
C PRO A 28 -4.69 22.98 9.45
N MET A 29 -3.61 22.47 10.05
CA MET A 29 -3.69 21.27 10.89
C MET A 29 -4.62 21.51 12.10
N PRO A 30 -5.79 20.86 12.15
CA PRO A 30 -6.73 21.08 13.24
C PRO A 30 -6.14 20.57 14.55
N ASN A 31 -6.48 21.22 15.66
CA ASN A 31 -6.00 20.85 17.01
C ASN A 31 -6.22 19.37 17.35
N MET A 32 -7.24 18.74 16.77
CA MET A 32 -7.50 17.30 16.94
C MET A 32 -6.36 16.43 16.41
N VAL A 33 -5.72 16.80 15.29
CA VAL A 33 -4.63 16.03 14.67
C VAL A 33 -3.33 16.19 15.46
N GLN A 34 -3.03 17.40 15.95
CA GLN A 34 -1.83 17.67 16.76
C GLN A 34 -1.78 16.80 18.01
N THR A 35 -2.95 16.48 18.56
CA THR A 35 -3.05 15.67 19.77
C THR A 35 -3.01 14.16 19.52
N THR A 36 -2.93 13.72 18.25
CA THR A 36 -2.81 12.29 17.91
C THR A 36 -1.42 11.73 18.19
N GLY A 37 -0.42 12.55 18.53
CA GLY A 37 0.92 12.09 18.92
C GLY A 37 1.73 11.38 17.82
N MET A 38 1.16 11.24 16.61
CA MET A 38 1.91 10.83 15.44
C MET A 38 2.77 12.01 14.99
N SER A 39 4.07 11.78 14.84
CA SER A 39 4.97 12.81 14.33
C SER A 39 4.55 13.20 12.91
N ASP A 40 4.45 14.50 12.65
CA ASP A 40 4.11 15.05 11.33
C ASP A 40 5.02 14.46 10.24
N LYS A 41 6.32 14.40 10.52
CA LYS A 41 7.35 13.77 9.68
C LYS A 41 7.04 12.31 9.31
N THR A 42 6.43 11.53 10.22
CA THR A 42 6.04 10.14 9.91
C THR A 42 4.85 10.12 8.94
N MET A 43 3.90 11.04 9.09
CA MET A 43 2.78 11.17 8.15
C MET A 43 3.28 11.55 6.75
N HIS A 44 4.20 12.52 6.67
CA HIS A 44 4.88 12.94 5.45
C HIS A 44 5.59 11.78 4.73
N VAL A 45 6.46 11.04 5.44
CA VAL A 45 7.15 9.85 4.89
C VAL A 45 6.15 8.83 4.32
N LEU A 46 5.08 8.52 5.04
CA LEU A 46 4.09 7.53 4.58
C LEU A 46 3.31 8.03 3.38
N ALA A 47 2.86 9.29 3.41
CA ALA A 47 2.02 9.86 2.38
C ALA A 47 2.75 9.95 1.04
N TYR A 48 3.95 10.53 1.06
CA TYR A 48 4.78 10.66 -0.13
C TYR A 48 5.36 9.33 -0.59
N GLY A 49 5.61 8.39 0.33
CA GLY A 49 5.95 7.01 -0.02
C GLY A 49 4.83 6.30 -0.79
N ILE A 50 3.58 6.41 -0.35
CA ILE A 50 2.42 5.85 -1.07
C ILE A 50 2.24 6.55 -2.42
N LEU A 51 2.39 7.87 -2.48
CA LEU A 51 2.28 8.64 -3.72
C LEU A 51 3.29 8.14 -4.77
N VAL A 52 4.57 8.06 -4.42
CA VAL A 52 5.63 7.61 -5.34
C VAL A 52 5.48 6.13 -5.69
N PHE A 53 5.03 5.30 -4.74
CA PHE A 53 4.72 3.90 -5.02
C PHE A 53 3.63 3.78 -6.10
N LEU A 54 2.52 4.52 -5.97
CA LEU A 54 1.44 4.53 -6.96
C LEU A 54 1.90 5.12 -8.29
N ALA A 55 2.68 6.21 -8.27
CA ALA A 55 3.22 6.85 -9.47
C ALA A 55 4.14 5.90 -10.26
N TRP A 56 5.05 5.20 -9.59
CA TRP A 56 5.91 4.21 -10.24
C TRP A 56 5.07 3.10 -10.90
N LEU A 57 4.07 2.60 -10.19
CA LEU A 57 3.23 1.51 -10.69
C LEU A 57 2.30 1.94 -11.83
N ALA A 58 1.96 3.22 -11.92
CA ALA A 58 1.26 3.80 -13.05
C ALA A 58 2.18 3.94 -14.27
N LEU A 59 3.41 4.44 -14.08
CA LEU A 59 4.33 4.70 -15.19
C LEU A 59 5.00 3.42 -15.74
N ASN A 60 5.35 2.50 -14.84
CA ASN A 60 6.03 1.25 -15.20
C ASN A 60 5.40 0.06 -14.48
N PRO A 61 4.16 -0.31 -14.85
CA PRO A 61 3.48 -1.41 -14.21
C PRO A 61 4.29 -2.70 -14.43
N TYR A 62 4.42 -3.51 -13.38
CA TYR A 62 5.07 -4.83 -13.39
C TYR A 62 6.60 -4.86 -13.46
N GLN A 63 7.30 -3.73 -13.51
CA GLN A 63 8.77 -3.73 -13.47
C GLN A 63 9.29 -3.23 -12.12
N ARG A 64 10.40 -3.83 -11.68
CA ARG A 64 11.21 -3.28 -10.59
C ARG A 64 11.88 -1.99 -11.04
N VAL A 65 12.21 -1.15 -10.08
CA VAL A 65 13.03 0.04 -10.30
C VAL A 65 14.39 -0.40 -10.82
N ASN A 66 14.78 0.16 -11.96
CA ASN A 66 16.12 -0.01 -12.53
C ASN A 66 16.79 1.36 -12.61
N TRP A 67 17.74 1.58 -11.71
CA TRP A 67 18.49 2.83 -11.55
C TRP A 67 19.41 3.18 -12.73
N THR A 68 19.63 2.25 -13.68
CA THR A 68 20.36 2.57 -14.92
C THR A 68 19.48 3.30 -15.95
N LYS A 69 18.15 3.32 -15.76
CA LYS A 69 17.20 4.03 -16.63
C LYS A 69 16.97 5.44 -16.11
N ALA A 70 16.60 6.36 -16.99
CA ALA A 70 16.28 7.74 -16.60
C ALA A 70 15.01 7.87 -15.74
N LEU A 71 14.04 6.95 -15.89
CA LEU A 71 12.71 7.10 -15.29
C LEU A 71 12.70 7.27 -13.75
N PRO A 72 13.40 6.45 -12.93
CA PRO A 72 13.48 6.66 -11.48
C PRO A 72 14.06 8.03 -11.10
N TRP A 73 15.08 8.49 -11.83
CA TRP A 73 15.70 9.79 -11.61
C TRP A 73 14.77 10.95 -11.97
N LEU A 74 14.00 10.81 -13.06
CA LEU A 74 12.98 11.79 -13.43
C LEU A 74 11.86 11.86 -12.39
N ILE A 75 11.44 10.72 -11.83
CA ILE A 75 10.47 10.69 -10.74
C ILE A 75 11.05 11.39 -9.50
N LEU A 76 12.27 11.07 -9.09
CA LEU A 76 12.91 11.74 -7.95
C LEU A 76 13.06 13.25 -8.17
N ALA A 77 13.53 13.67 -9.34
CA ALA A 77 13.65 15.09 -9.68
C ALA A 77 12.28 15.80 -9.66
N GLY A 78 11.25 15.16 -10.22
CA GLY A 78 9.88 15.65 -10.16
C GLY A 78 9.36 15.76 -8.72
N MET A 79 9.67 14.78 -7.87
CA MET A 79 9.29 14.80 -6.45
C MET A 79 10.02 15.92 -5.68
N VAL A 80 11.31 16.16 -5.94
CA VAL A 80 12.03 17.31 -5.34
C VAL A 80 11.32 18.62 -5.64
N TRP A 81 10.95 18.85 -6.90
CA TRP A 81 10.19 20.04 -7.28
C TRP A 81 8.80 20.09 -6.66
N TYR A 82 8.09 18.95 -6.65
CA TYR A 82 6.75 18.86 -6.10
C TYR A 82 6.73 19.13 -4.59
N CYS A 83 7.63 18.52 -3.81
CA CYS A 83 7.75 18.73 -2.37
C CYS A 83 8.14 20.19 -2.04
N ALA A 84 9.07 20.78 -2.80
CA ALA A 84 9.43 22.18 -2.61
C ALA A 84 8.25 23.13 -2.89
N PHE A 85 7.45 22.81 -3.92
CA PHE A 85 6.25 23.58 -4.24
C PHE A 85 5.15 23.41 -3.19
N ASP A 86 4.95 22.18 -2.69
CA ASP A 86 3.98 21.86 -1.64
C ASP A 86 4.30 22.66 -0.37
N GLU A 87 5.53 22.60 0.13
CA GLU A 87 6.00 23.37 1.30
C GLU A 87 5.85 24.89 1.11
N TRP A 88 6.19 25.38 -0.09
CA TRP A 88 6.04 26.79 -0.41
C TRP A 88 4.57 27.24 -0.38
N LEU A 89 3.65 26.44 -0.96
CA LEU A 89 2.22 26.74 -0.90
C LEU A 89 1.67 26.61 0.52
N GLN A 90 2.09 25.59 1.28
CA GLN A 90 1.71 25.41 2.68
C GLN A 90 2.10 26.64 3.52
N GLY A 91 3.27 27.23 3.26
CA GLY A 91 3.68 28.51 3.86
C GLY A 91 2.73 29.68 3.57
N LYS A 92 2.06 29.70 2.40
CA LYS A 92 1.11 30.77 2.03
C LYS A 92 -0.25 30.67 2.71
N ILE A 93 -0.62 29.48 3.20
CA ILE A 93 -1.90 29.23 3.88
C ILE A 93 -1.75 29.20 5.42
N GLY A 94 -0.59 29.63 5.93
CA GLY A 94 -0.35 29.75 7.37
C GLY A 94 0.10 28.47 8.07
N ARG A 95 0.57 27.45 7.33
CA ARG A 95 1.35 26.35 7.91
C ARG A 95 2.82 26.75 8.00
N SER A 96 3.53 26.20 8.99
CA SER A 96 4.98 26.35 9.09
C SER A 96 5.62 25.57 7.94
N SER A 97 6.37 26.24 7.06
CA SER A 97 7.23 25.53 6.12
C SER A 97 8.47 25.05 6.88
N ASP A 98 8.63 23.73 7.00
CA ASP A 98 9.76 23.09 7.69
C ASP A 98 10.60 22.31 6.67
N VAL A 99 11.90 22.58 6.65
CA VAL A 99 12.87 21.80 5.86
C VAL A 99 12.83 20.32 6.29
N GLY A 100 12.46 20.05 7.54
CA GLY A 100 12.25 18.70 8.04
C GLY A 100 11.11 17.95 7.35
N ASP A 101 10.04 18.63 6.94
CA ASP A 101 8.89 18.02 6.28
C ASP A 101 9.21 17.76 4.80
N PHE A 102 9.90 18.69 4.14
CA PHE A 102 10.53 18.45 2.83
C PHE A 102 11.44 17.21 2.84
N ALA A 103 12.31 17.09 3.84
CA ALA A 103 13.21 15.94 3.97
C ALA A 103 12.43 14.63 4.23
N ALA A 104 11.36 14.68 5.01
CA ALA A 104 10.48 13.55 5.27
C ALA A 104 9.77 13.08 3.99
N ASP A 105 9.30 13.99 3.15
CA ASP A 105 8.68 13.67 1.87
C ASP A 105 9.65 12.98 0.91
N LEU A 106 10.87 13.52 0.79
CA LEU A 106 11.93 12.92 -0.01
C LEU A 106 12.34 11.55 0.52
N ALA A 107 12.40 11.37 1.84
CA ALA A 107 12.67 10.06 2.45
C ALA A 107 11.57 9.05 2.13
N GLY A 108 10.29 9.46 2.16
CA GLY A 108 9.16 8.64 1.71
C GLY A 108 9.28 8.24 0.25
N ALA A 109 9.54 9.21 -0.63
CA ALA A 109 9.75 9.01 -2.06
C ALA A 109 10.88 8.02 -2.37
N ALA A 110 12.06 8.25 -1.77
CA ALA A 110 13.22 7.38 -1.93
C ALA A 110 12.95 5.98 -1.38
N GLY A 111 12.34 5.87 -0.19
CA GLY A 111 11.98 4.60 0.45
C GLY A 111 11.06 3.75 -0.43
N ALA A 112 10.06 4.36 -1.06
CA ALA A 112 9.17 3.66 -1.99
C ALA A 112 9.90 3.08 -3.21
N LEU A 113 10.81 3.86 -3.82
CA LEU A 113 11.62 3.39 -4.95
C LEU A 113 12.62 2.29 -4.54
N LEU A 114 13.19 2.38 -3.34
CA LEU A 114 14.06 1.33 -2.79
C LEU A 114 13.29 0.02 -2.60
N ILE A 115 12.09 0.06 -2.02
CA ILE A 115 11.21 -1.11 -1.90
C ILE A 115 10.95 -1.73 -3.28
N LEU A 116 10.62 -0.89 -4.27
CA LEU A 116 10.36 -1.31 -5.65
C LEU A 116 11.61 -1.74 -6.43
N THR A 117 12.82 -1.45 -5.92
CA THR A 117 14.08 -1.96 -6.48
C THR A 117 14.25 -3.43 -6.12
N ILE A 118 13.93 -3.77 -4.86
CA ILE A 118 14.15 -5.10 -4.30
C ILE A 118 13.00 -6.05 -4.65
N LEU A 119 11.76 -5.54 -4.59
CA LEU A 119 10.55 -6.34 -4.64
C LEU A 119 9.76 -6.10 -5.94
N ASP A 120 9.19 -7.17 -6.48
CA ASP A 120 8.16 -7.06 -7.51
C ASP A 120 6.86 -6.50 -6.91
N PHE A 121 5.92 -6.14 -7.79
CA PHE A 121 4.66 -5.51 -7.41
C PHE A 121 3.95 -6.12 -6.20
N TRP A 122 3.71 -7.44 -6.18
CA TRP A 122 2.86 -8.05 -5.15
C TRP A 122 3.52 -8.03 -3.77
N PRO A 123 4.76 -8.51 -3.60
CA PRO A 123 5.48 -8.33 -2.34
C PRO A 123 5.64 -6.85 -1.95
N ALA A 124 5.96 -5.98 -2.91
CA ALA A 124 6.11 -4.55 -2.64
C ALA A 124 4.80 -3.92 -2.11
N SER A 125 3.66 -4.23 -2.72
CA SER A 125 2.34 -3.79 -2.25
C SER A 125 2.01 -4.31 -0.85
N MET A 126 2.39 -5.56 -0.53
CA MET A 126 2.21 -6.09 0.83
C MET A 126 3.09 -5.34 1.84
N VAL A 127 4.35 -5.10 1.52
CA VAL A 127 5.28 -4.37 2.41
C VAL A 127 4.79 -2.95 2.65
N VAL A 128 4.45 -2.20 1.60
CA VAL A 128 3.93 -0.83 1.73
C VAL A 128 2.64 -0.83 2.55
N CYS A 129 1.68 -1.70 2.23
CA CYS A 129 0.43 -1.80 2.99
C CYS A 129 0.66 -2.18 4.46
N GLY A 130 1.57 -3.13 4.74
CA GLY A 130 1.95 -3.53 6.09
C GLY A 130 2.60 -2.40 6.88
N ILE A 131 3.53 -1.64 6.27
CA ILE A 131 4.16 -0.46 6.87
C ILE A 131 3.11 0.61 7.20
N THR A 132 2.16 0.85 6.29
CA THR A 132 1.06 1.81 6.51
C THR A 132 0.18 1.37 7.68
N VAL A 133 -0.28 0.12 7.69
CA VAL A 133 -1.10 -0.43 8.79
C VAL A 133 -0.34 -0.33 10.11
N PHE A 134 0.91 -0.80 10.14
CA PHE A 134 1.74 -0.76 11.34
C PHE A 134 1.90 0.65 11.88
N SER A 135 2.26 1.60 11.01
CA SER A 135 2.55 2.98 11.41
C SER A 135 1.29 3.70 11.89
N LEU A 136 0.18 3.59 11.16
CA LEU A 136 -1.07 4.23 11.54
C LEU A 136 -1.64 3.64 12.84
N THR A 137 -1.50 2.34 13.07
CA THR A 137 -2.00 1.71 14.31
C THR A 137 -1.10 2.01 15.52
N ASN A 138 0.23 1.96 15.35
CA ASN A 138 1.15 2.08 16.50
C ASN A 138 1.60 3.49 16.79
N PHE A 139 1.76 4.35 15.78
CA PHE A 139 2.25 5.72 15.98
C PHE A 139 1.15 6.74 16.17
N SER A 140 -0.10 6.41 15.83
CA SER A 140 -1.23 7.25 16.18
C SER A 140 -1.77 6.91 17.57
N LEU A 141 -1.97 7.95 18.39
CA LEU A 141 -2.75 7.93 19.62
C LEU A 141 -4.25 8.10 19.33
N ILE A 142 -4.69 7.92 18.08
CA ILE A 142 -6.10 8.04 17.68
C ILE A 142 -6.98 7.11 18.54
N ALA A 143 -6.49 5.90 18.84
CA ALA A 143 -7.14 4.93 19.71
C ALA A 143 -7.46 5.45 21.12
N SER A 144 -6.62 6.36 21.65
CA SER A 144 -6.80 6.93 23.00
C SER A 144 -7.89 8.00 23.06
N LYS A 145 -8.39 8.46 21.91
CA LYS A 145 -9.36 9.55 21.79
C LYS A 145 -10.73 8.99 21.39
N PRO A 146 -11.73 8.99 22.29
CA PRO A 146 -13.06 8.44 22.00
C PRO A 146 -13.69 8.99 20.72
N ASN A 147 -13.54 10.30 20.46
CA ASN A 147 -14.12 10.98 19.29
C ASN A 147 -13.47 10.58 17.96
N LEU A 148 -12.29 9.94 17.99
CA LEU A 148 -11.56 9.50 16.80
C LEU A 148 -11.42 7.98 16.71
N ALA A 149 -11.99 7.21 17.65
CA ALA A 149 -11.90 5.76 17.67
C ALA A 149 -12.43 5.11 16.37
N TRP A 150 -13.44 5.71 15.75
CA TRP A 150 -14.00 5.26 14.48
C TRP A 150 -12.99 5.37 13.32
N LEU A 151 -12.11 6.38 13.31
CA LEU A 151 -11.05 6.50 12.29
C LEU A 151 -10.08 5.34 12.40
N ASN A 152 -9.68 4.97 13.62
CA ASN A 152 -8.80 3.83 13.80
C ASN A 152 -9.50 2.52 13.43
N MET A 153 -10.79 2.38 13.71
CA MET A 153 -11.59 1.23 13.30
C MET A 153 -11.63 1.09 11.77
N ILE A 154 -11.91 2.18 11.04
CA ILE A 154 -11.90 2.20 9.58
C ILE A 154 -10.50 1.87 9.04
N ASN A 155 -9.45 2.47 9.62
CA ASN A 155 -8.07 2.21 9.22
C ASN A 155 -7.70 0.73 9.38
N ASN A 156 -7.99 0.13 10.54
CA ASN A 156 -7.76 -1.29 10.77
C ASN A 156 -8.58 -2.13 9.77
N PHE A 157 -9.88 -1.86 9.62
CA PHE A 157 -10.72 -2.64 8.71
C PHE A 157 -10.22 -2.58 7.26
N CYS A 158 -10.02 -1.37 6.72
CA CYS A 158 -9.57 -1.18 5.34
C CYS A 158 -8.15 -1.70 5.11
N GLY A 159 -7.24 -1.46 6.06
CA GLY A 159 -5.84 -1.85 5.97
C GLY A 159 -5.65 -3.37 5.97
N TYR A 160 -6.28 -4.08 6.92
CA TYR A 160 -6.21 -5.55 6.97
C TYR A 160 -6.97 -6.21 5.83
N ALA A 161 -8.10 -5.65 5.38
CA ALA A 161 -8.78 -6.12 4.17
C ALA A 161 -7.87 -5.98 2.93
N ALA A 162 -7.27 -4.81 2.72
CA ALA A 162 -6.38 -4.55 1.59
C ALA A 162 -5.16 -5.49 1.61
N PHE A 163 -4.48 -5.60 2.76
CA PHE A 163 -3.33 -6.50 2.92
C PHE A 163 -3.69 -7.95 2.60
N THR A 164 -4.83 -8.43 3.12
CA THR A 164 -5.33 -9.80 2.90
C THR A 164 -5.68 -10.04 1.44
N LEU A 165 -6.34 -9.09 0.77
CA LEU A 165 -6.66 -9.19 -0.66
C LEU A 165 -5.39 -9.19 -1.52
N ILE A 166 -4.40 -8.35 -1.21
CA ILE A 166 -3.10 -8.35 -1.91
C ILE A 166 -2.42 -9.72 -1.75
N TRP A 167 -2.41 -10.29 -0.53
CA TRP A 167 -1.87 -11.63 -0.30
C TRP A 167 -2.59 -12.71 -1.11
N ILE A 168 -3.92 -12.72 -1.11
CA ILE A 168 -4.71 -13.71 -1.86
C ILE A 168 -4.36 -13.65 -3.35
N GLN A 169 -4.28 -12.45 -3.92
CA GLN A 169 -3.91 -12.26 -5.32
C GLN A 169 -2.46 -12.69 -5.60
N TYR A 170 -1.55 -12.47 -4.66
CA TYR A 170 -0.16 -12.90 -4.76
C TYR A 170 -0.05 -14.44 -4.71
N ALA A 171 -0.65 -15.06 -3.70
CA ALA A 171 -0.63 -16.50 -3.49
C ALA A 171 -1.24 -17.27 -4.67
N TYR A 172 -2.33 -16.75 -5.24
CA TYR A 172 -2.97 -17.34 -6.41
C TYR A 172 -2.03 -17.38 -7.63
N ARG A 173 -1.19 -16.36 -7.81
CA ARG A 173 -0.20 -16.30 -8.90
C ARG A 173 0.99 -17.23 -8.68
N LEU A 174 1.39 -17.44 -7.43
CA LEU A 174 2.47 -18.36 -7.08
C LEU A 174 2.05 -19.84 -7.23
N ARG A 175 0.77 -20.15 -6.97
CA ARG A 175 0.27 -21.53 -6.97
C ARG A 175 -1.04 -21.66 -7.76
N PRO A 176 -0.99 -21.53 -9.10
CA PRO A 176 -2.14 -21.84 -9.96
C PRO A 176 -2.48 -23.33 -9.80
N GLY A 177 -3.60 -23.64 -9.14
CA GLY A 177 -3.99 -25.00 -8.77
C GLY A 177 -4.41 -25.15 -7.31
N CYS A 178 -4.18 -24.13 -6.47
CA CYS A 178 -4.81 -24.08 -5.15
C CYS A 178 -6.33 -23.91 -5.30
N THR A 179 -7.07 -25.02 -5.23
CA THR A 179 -8.54 -25.01 -5.32
C THR A 179 -9.14 -24.31 -4.10
N ALA A 180 -10.02 -23.35 -4.35
CA ALA A 180 -10.73 -22.64 -3.29
C ALA A 180 -11.64 -23.59 -2.48
N ALA A 181 -11.97 -24.77 -2.99
CA ALA A 181 -12.92 -25.70 -2.38
C ALA A 181 -12.50 -26.26 -1.00
N SER A 182 -11.23 -26.16 -0.59
CA SER A 182 -10.77 -26.70 0.69
C SER A 182 -10.77 -25.65 1.80
N ILE A 183 -11.22 -26.02 3.00
CA ILE A 183 -11.02 -25.21 4.23
C ILE A 183 -9.53 -24.88 4.48
N ARG A 184 -8.61 -25.73 4.01
CA ARG A 184 -7.16 -25.46 4.07
C ARG A 184 -6.77 -24.22 3.27
N TRP A 185 -7.46 -23.93 2.16
CA TRP A 185 -7.24 -22.70 1.40
C TRP A 185 -7.63 -21.48 2.22
N PHE A 186 -8.80 -21.53 2.86
CA PHE A 186 -9.32 -20.45 3.68
C PHE A 186 -8.33 -20.06 4.79
N VAL A 187 -7.88 -21.04 5.56
CA VAL A 187 -6.90 -20.82 6.65
C VAL A 187 -5.60 -20.24 6.09
N ARG A 188 -5.04 -20.80 5.02
CA ARG A 188 -3.79 -20.31 4.41
C ARG A 188 -3.87 -18.86 3.92
N MET A 189 -5.05 -18.44 3.45
CA MET A 189 -5.24 -17.06 2.99
C MET A 189 -5.41 -16.07 4.15
N ALA A 190 -5.95 -16.51 5.29
CA ALA A 190 -6.06 -15.67 6.49
C ALA A 190 -4.73 -15.48 7.23
N VAL A 191 -3.82 -16.48 7.17
CA VAL A 191 -2.60 -16.51 7.99
C VAL A 191 -1.76 -15.23 7.94
N PRO A 192 -1.40 -14.66 6.77
CA PRO A 192 -0.57 -13.45 6.78
C PRO A 192 -1.24 -12.22 7.38
N GLY A 193 -2.55 -12.06 7.19
CA GLY A 193 -3.31 -10.99 7.84
C GLY A 193 -3.32 -11.15 9.37
N LEU A 194 -3.49 -12.38 9.85
CA LEU A 194 -3.44 -12.71 11.28
C LEU A 194 -2.03 -12.52 11.87
N LEU A 195 -0.98 -12.87 11.13
CA LEU A 195 0.40 -12.65 11.55
C LEU A 195 0.74 -11.16 11.63
N LEU A 196 0.30 -10.36 10.65
CA LEU A 196 0.44 -8.90 10.71
C LEU A 196 -0.31 -8.34 11.93
N LEU A 197 -1.52 -8.82 12.22
CA LEU A 197 -2.30 -8.40 13.38
C LEU A 197 -1.59 -8.72 14.69
N ALA A 198 -1.10 -9.95 14.84
CA ALA A 198 -0.34 -10.38 16.00
C ALA A 198 0.93 -9.53 16.18
N PHE A 199 1.65 -9.24 15.10
CA PHE A 199 2.86 -8.41 15.12
C PHE A 199 2.56 -6.97 15.54
N VAL A 200 1.56 -6.33 14.90
CA VAL A 200 1.15 -4.95 15.18
C VAL A 200 0.72 -4.80 16.64
N ARG A 201 -0.07 -5.74 17.16
CA ARG A 201 -0.54 -5.71 18.56
C ARG A 201 0.55 -6.07 19.56
N GLY A 202 1.38 -7.06 19.25
CA GLY A 202 2.52 -7.42 20.07
C GLY A 202 3.49 -6.25 20.26
N TYR A 203 3.75 -5.48 19.19
CA TYR A 203 4.56 -4.27 19.27
C TYR A 203 3.92 -3.20 20.17
N GLY A 204 2.63 -2.91 19.98
CA GLY A 204 1.91 -1.91 20.78
C GLY A 204 1.88 -2.25 22.28
N MET A 205 1.69 -3.53 22.62
CA MET A 205 1.75 -4.00 24.00
C MET A 205 3.16 -3.95 24.58
N GLY A 206 4.15 -4.48 23.85
CA GLY A 206 5.50 -4.67 24.39
C GLY A 206 6.31 -3.38 24.50
N ILE A 207 6.22 -2.48 23.52
CA ILE A 207 7.04 -1.26 23.49
C ILE A 207 6.29 -0.06 24.04
N LYS A 208 4.99 0.05 23.76
CA LYS A 208 4.21 1.25 24.09
C LYS A 208 3.28 1.10 25.30
N ASN A 209 3.23 -0.10 25.90
CA ASN A 209 2.31 -0.41 26.99
C ASN A 209 0.85 -0.03 26.67
N GLN A 210 0.46 -0.16 25.40
CA GLN A 210 -0.88 0.19 24.94
C GLN A 210 -1.88 -0.88 25.37
N THR A 211 -3.03 -0.47 25.91
CA THR A 211 -4.13 -1.38 26.18
C THR A 211 -4.78 -1.82 24.88
N LEU A 212 -5.04 -3.13 24.77
CA LEU A 212 -5.74 -3.68 23.60
C LEU A 212 -7.19 -3.18 23.60
N GLN A 213 -7.52 -2.32 22.64
CA GLN A 213 -8.90 -1.89 22.40
C GLN A 213 -9.65 -3.02 21.67
N PRO A 214 -10.65 -3.69 22.29
CA PRO A 214 -11.30 -4.87 21.72
C PRO A 214 -11.96 -4.58 20.37
N LEU A 215 -12.57 -3.40 20.23
CA LEU A 215 -13.30 -3.00 19.02
C LEU A 215 -12.40 -2.97 17.78
N GLU A 216 -11.16 -2.51 17.92
CA GLU A 216 -10.21 -2.45 16.82
C GLU A 216 -9.71 -3.83 16.40
N ASN A 217 -9.54 -4.73 17.38
CA ASN A 217 -9.18 -6.13 17.12
C ASN A 217 -10.31 -6.84 16.38
N TYR A 218 -11.57 -6.62 16.80
CA TYR A 218 -12.73 -7.15 16.10
C TYR A 218 -12.84 -6.61 14.68
N ALA A 219 -12.61 -5.32 14.46
CA ALA A 219 -12.62 -4.73 13.12
C ALA A 219 -11.54 -5.34 12.21
N ALA A 220 -10.31 -5.52 12.72
CA ALA A 220 -9.23 -6.18 11.99
C ALA A 220 -9.58 -7.63 11.65
N LEU A 221 -10.02 -8.44 12.63
CA LEU A 221 -10.41 -9.84 12.43
C LEU A 221 -11.57 -9.99 11.45
N LEU A 222 -12.61 -9.16 11.60
CA LEU A 222 -13.76 -9.16 10.70
C LEU A 222 -13.34 -8.82 9.27
N SER A 223 -12.43 -7.87 9.08
CA SER A 223 -11.94 -7.49 7.76
C SER A 223 -11.15 -8.61 7.07
N ILE A 224 -10.31 -9.34 7.81
CA ILE A 224 -9.57 -10.51 7.31
C ILE A 224 -10.57 -11.60 6.90
N LEU A 225 -11.53 -11.90 7.78
CA LEU A 225 -12.55 -12.91 7.52
C LEU A 225 -13.41 -12.54 6.30
N ALA A 226 -13.86 -11.29 6.20
CA ALA A 226 -14.63 -10.80 5.08
C ALA A 226 -13.84 -10.88 3.76
N ALA A 227 -12.58 -10.43 3.75
CA ALA A 227 -11.72 -10.49 2.57
C ALA A 227 -11.50 -11.93 2.06
N VAL A 228 -11.23 -12.87 2.97
CA VAL A 228 -11.05 -14.29 2.63
C VAL A 228 -12.38 -14.90 2.15
N THR A 229 -13.49 -14.63 2.83
CA THR A 229 -14.81 -15.18 2.49
C THR A 229 -15.30 -14.69 1.14
N VAL A 230 -15.25 -13.38 0.88
CA VAL A 230 -15.63 -12.81 -0.41
C VAL A 230 -14.75 -13.38 -1.53
N SER A 231 -13.44 -13.46 -1.31
CA SER A 231 -12.52 -14.05 -2.29
C SER A 231 -12.82 -15.53 -2.54
N TRP A 232 -13.15 -16.30 -1.49
CA TRP A 232 -13.53 -17.69 -1.57
C TRP A 232 -14.78 -17.89 -2.42
N ILE A 233 -15.83 -17.11 -2.16
CA ILE A 233 -17.09 -17.14 -2.93
C ILE A 233 -16.82 -16.81 -4.39
N VAL A 234 -16.12 -15.70 -4.67
CA VAL A 234 -15.81 -15.26 -6.04
C VAL A 234 -14.99 -16.30 -6.81
N LEU A 235 -14.01 -16.93 -6.15
CA LEU A 235 -13.17 -17.93 -6.80
C LEU A 235 -13.87 -19.28 -6.99
N ARG A 236 -14.85 -19.62 -6.13
CA ARG A 236 -15.64 -20.85 -6.27
C ARG A 236 -16.63 -20.78 -7.44
N TRP A 237 -17.10 -19.58 -7.78
CA TRP A 237 -18.11 -19.37 -8.83
C TRP A 237 -17.52 -19.11 -10.22
N LYS A 238 -16.21 -18.82 -10.33
CA LYS A 238 -15.56 -18.66 -11.64
C LYS A 238 -15.21 -20.04 -12.23
N PRO A 239 -15.64 -20.33 -13.47
CA PRO A 239 -15.19 -21.53 -14.20
C PRO A 239 -13.66 -21.55 -14.29
N ASN A 240 -13.06 -22.74 -14.16
CA ASN A 240 -11.61 -22.94 -14.17
C ASN A 240 -10.91 -22.39 -15.44
N ASP A 241 -11.67 -22.13 -16.49
CA ASP A 241 -11.19 -21.77 -17.82
C ASP A 241 -10.62 -20.34 -17.90
N LEU A 242 -11.05 -19.42 -17.00
CA LEU A 242 -10.58 -18.03 -16.99
C LEU A 242 -9.14 -17.84 -16.48
N TYR A 243 -8.55 -18.87 -15.89
CA TYR A 243 -7.21 -18.81 -15.30
C TYR A 243 -6.24 -19.83 -15.88
N ALA A 244 -6.59 -20.48 -17.01
CA ALA A 244 -5.60 -21.15 -17.82
C ALA A 244 -4.49 -20.13 -18.11
N PRO A 245 -3.26 -20.32 -17.59
CA PRO A 245 -2.23 -19.31 -17.71
C PRO A 245 -2.01 -19.06 -19.19
N GLN A 246 -1.95 -17.79 -19.60
CA GLN A 246 -1.47 -17.35 -20.92
C GLN A 246 0.02 -17.69 -21.09
N ARG A 247 0.39 -18.97 -20.93
CA ARG A 247 1.71 -19.52 -21.21
C ARG A 247 2.04 -19.45 -22.71
N ALA A 248 1.03 -19.26 -23.57
CA ALA A 248 1.21 -19.15 -25.01
C ALA A 248 2.03 -17.92 -25.43
N ASP A 249 1.91 -16.77 -24.74
CA ASP A 249 2.53 -15.52 -25.22
C ASP A 249 4.04 -15.39 -24.92
N ARG A 250 4.59 -16.20 -24.01
CA ARG A 250 6.05 -16.19 -23.74
C ARG A 250 6.84 -17.18 -24.59
N ALA A 251 6.21 -18.20 -25.16
CA ALA A 251 6.87 -19.15 -26.04
C ALA A 251 7.11 -18.57 -27.46
N GLY A 252 6.22 -17.69 -27.94
CA GLY A 252 6.29 -17.13 -29.30
C GLY A 252 7.31 -16.00 -29.54
N ARG A 253 8.02 -15.50 -28.51
CA ARG A 253 9.02 -14.43 -28.66
C ARG A 253 10.48 -14.89 -28.62
N ARG A 254 10.75 -16.21 -28.58
CA ARG A 254 12.13 -16.75 -28.63
C ARG A 254 12.58 -17.27 -29.99
N SER A 255 11.79 -17.11 -31.04
CA SER A 255 12.19 -17.41 -32.41
C SER A 255 12.43 -16.13 -33.20
N THR A 256 13.54 -15.43 -32.93
CA THR A 256 14.19 -14.64 -33.99
C THR A 256 15.20 -15.54 -34.72
N PRO A 257 15.17 -15.59 -36.06
CA PRO A 257 16.03 -16.45 -36.83
C PRO A 257 17.49 -16.01 -36.70
N SER A 258 18.37 -16.99 -36.52
CA SER A 258 19.79 -16.86 -36.78
C SER A 258 19.96 -16.46 -38.26
N ALA A 259 20.25 -15.18 -38.50
CA ALA A 259 20.74 -14.74 -39.78
C ALA A 259 22.20 -15.24 -39.89
N LYS A 260 22.39 -16.27 -40.72
CA LYS A 260 23.66 -16.55 -41.36
C LYS A 260 23.93 -15.43 -42.37
N ASN A 261 25.06 -14.75 -42.22
CA ASN A 261 26.03 -14.34 -43.25
C ASN A 261 26.89 -13.19 -42.72
#